data_AF-A0A7C2E7E3-F1
#
_entry.id   AF-A0A7C2E7E3-F1
#
_cell.length_a   1.000
_cell.length_b   1.000
_cell.length_c   1.000
_cell.angle_alpha   90.00
_cell.angle_beta   90.00
_cell.angle_gamma   90.00
#
_symmetry.space_group_name_H-M   'P 1'
#
loop_
_entity.id
_entity.type
_entity.pdbx_description
1 polymer ?
#
loop_
_entity_poly.entity_id
_entity_poly.type
_entity_poly.pdbx_seq_one_letter_code
_entity_poly.pdbx_strand_id
1 'polypeptide(L)'
;MKPELFRIGPLVVHSYGFFLALAFIVGMFVSYRYLRRQFMDAYVVFELVLAAAIGGIVGARIFYVFGHWSEFSSSWWEAFRFWNVQGLVFYGGLIMGIIAAVIVVKIRKLSIGVVLDSGGLAVPLALAVARVGCFLNG
;
A
#
# COMPACT_ATOMS: atom_id res chain seq x y z
N MET A 1 11.83 -10.00 14.63
CA MET A 1 12.34 -9.67 15.99
C MET A 1 11.62 -8.44 16.56
N LYS A 2 10.76 -8.60 17.59
CA LYS A 2 9.76 -7.63 18.10
C LYS A 2 8.54 -7.40 17.14
N PRO A 3 7.64 -8.40 17.01
CA PRO A 3 6.45 -8.29 16.14
C PRO A 3 5.35 -7.37 16.70
N GLU A 4 5.38 -7.09 18.01
CA GLU A 4 4.46 -6.18 18.69
C GLU A 4 5.24 -4.94 19.18
N LEU A 5 4.83 -3.75 18.72
CA LEU A 5 5.49 -2.49 19.13
C LEU A 5 5.04 -2.06 20.51
N PHE A 6 3.73 -1.96 20.68
CA PHE A 6 3.06 -1.57 21.91
C PHE A 6 1.60 -2.06 21.89
N ARG A 7 1.04 -2.24 23.08
CA ARG A 7 -0.32 -2.71 23.29
C ARG A 7 -1.10 -1.65 24.05
N ILE A 8 -2.23 -1.20 23.49
CA ILE A 8 -3.15 -0.26 24.15
C ILE A 8 -4.44 -1.04 24.43
N GLY A 9 -4.52 -1.66 25.62
CA GLY A 9 -5.64 -2.52 25.99
C GLY A 9 -5.80 -3.73 25.04
N PRO A 10 -6.95 -3.91 24.37
CA PRO A 10 -7.16 -5.01 23.42
C PRO A 10 -6.47 -4.80 22.07
N LEU A 11 -6.03 -3.58 21.76
CA LEU A 11 -5.39 -3.25 20.48
C LEU A 11 -3.88 -3.52 20.55
N VAL A 12 -3.42 -4.48 19.75
CA VAL A 12 -2.01 -4.79 19.53
C VAL A 12 -1.55 -4.10 18.26
N VAL A 13 -0.55 -3.23 18.36
CA VAL A 13 0.06 -2.59 17.18
C VAL A 13 1.23 -3.44 16.72
N HIS A 14 1.05 -4.12 15.59
CA HIS A 14 2.10 -4.93 14.98
C HIS A 14 3.14 -4.07 14.26
N SER A 15 4.41 -4.45 14.40
CA SER A 15 5.54 -3.77 13.74
C SER A 15 5.34 -3.72 12.23
N TYR A 16 4.91 -4.82 11.61
CA TYR A 16 4.67 -4.86 10.17
C TYR A 16 3.66 -3.81 9.71
N GLY A 17 2.49 -3.74 10.36
CA GLY A 17 1.43 -2.77 10.00
C GLY A 17 1.86 -1.32 10.21
N PHE A 18 2.58 -1.05 11.31
CA PHE A 18 3.11 0.28 11.59
C PHE A 18 4.12 0.75 10.53
N PHE A 19 5.11 -0.08 10.21
CA PHE A 19 6.13 0.26 9.22
C PHE A 19 5.55 0.29 7.80
N LEU A 20 4.51 -0.49 7.51
CA LEU A 20 3.77 -0.39 6.26
C LEU A 20 3.05 0.97 6.13
N ALA A 21 2.37 1.43 7.18
CA ALA A 21 1.76 2.76 7.20
C ALA A 21 2.82 3.86 7.08
N LEU A 22 3.95 3.72 7.79
CA LEU A 22 5.08 4.65 7.69
C LEU A 22 5.68 4.67 6.28
N ALA A 23 5.77 3.53 5.59
CA ALA A 23 6.23 3.46 4.21
C ALA A 23 5.33 4.27 3.25
N PHE A 24 4.00 4.21 3.43
CA PHE A 24 3.07 5.05 2.66
C PHE A 24 3.27 6.54 2.95
N ILE A 25 3.47 6.93 4.22
CA ILE A 25 3.73 8.33 4.60
C ILE A 25 5.03 8.83 3.98
N VAL A 26 6.10 8.04 4.05
CA VAL A 26 7.41 8.39 3.46
C VAL A 26 7.29 8.50 1.94
N GLY A 27 6.63 7.54 1.28
CA GLY A 27 6.38 7.58 -0.15
C GLY A 27 5.59 8.83 -0.55
N MET A 28 4.51 9.16 0.18
CA MET A 28 3.72 10.36 -0.06
C MET A 28 4.53 11.63 0.11
N PHE A 29 5.32 11.75 1.17
CA PHE A 29 6.12 12.93 1.45
C PHE A 29 7.17 13.17 0.35
N VAL A 30 7.86 12.11 -0.08
CA VAL A 30 8.88 12.18 -1.14
C VAL A 30 8.23 12.52 -2.49
N SER A 31 7.15 11.84 -2.87
CA SER A 31 6.41 12.15 -4.10
C SER A 31 5.87 13.57 -4.08
N TYR A 32 5.33 14.03 -2.95
CA TYR A 32 4.86 15.41 -2.78
C TYR A 32 5.99 16.42 -3.00
N ARG A 33 7.16 16.17 -2.41
CA ARG A 33 8.32 17.07 -2.56
C ARG A 33 8.79 17.18 -4.01
N TYR A 34 8.71 16.09 -4.77
CA TYR A 34 9.04 16.05 -6.19
C TYR A 34 7.96 16.74 -7.04
N LEU A 35 6.70 16.31 -6.92
CA LEU A 35 5.58 16.77 -7.74
C LEU A 35 5.23 18.24 -7.48
N ARG A 36 5.45 18.75 -6.27
CA ARG A 36 5.31 20.19 -5.98
C ARG A 36 6.26 21.05 -6.81
N ARG A 37 7.46 20.55 -7.17
CA ARG A 37 8.40 21.26 -8.06
C ARG A 37 7.90 21.29 -9.51
N GLN A 38 6.96 20.41 -9.85
CA GLN A 38 6.30 20.32 -11.15
C GLN A 38 4.94 21.03 -11.15
N PHE A 39 4.70 21.94 -10.20
CA PHE A 39 3.47 22.71 -10.03
C PHE A 39 2.19 21.86 -9.84
N MET A 40 2.32 20.64 -9.32
CA MET A 40 1.16 19.82 -8.93
C MET A 40 0.66 20.15 -7.53
N ASP A 41 -0.66 20.12 -7.38
CA ASP A 41 -1.36 20.31 -6.11
C ASP A 41 -1.07 19.14 -5.14
N ALA A 42 -0.90 19.46 -3.85
CA ALA A 42 -0.78 18.49 -2.77
C ALA A 42 -1.96 17.51 -2.76
N TYR A 43 -3.16 18.00 -3.08
CA TYR A 43 -4.37 17.20 -3.12
C TYR A 43 -4.28 16.07 -4.16
N VAL A 44 -3.70 16.33 -5.33
CA VAL A 44 -3.51 15.33 -6.39
C VAL A 44 -2.53 14.24 -5.94
N VAL A 45 -1.46 14.61 -5.23
CA VAL A 45 -0.49 13.64 -4.69
C VAL A 45 -1.14 12.74 -3.65
N PHE A 46 -1.96 13.33 -2.77
CA PHE A 46 -2.73 12.58 -1.78
C PHE A 46 -3.66 11.57 -2.46
N GLU A 47 -4.40 12.00 -3.49
CA GLU A 47 -5.29 11.11 -4.25
C GLU A 47 -4.55 9.96 -4.93
N LEU A 48 -3.39 10.24 -5.54
CA LEU A 48 -2.56 9.20 -6.17
C LEU A 48 -2.12 8.13 -5.16
N VAL A 49 -1.58 8.56 -4.02
CA VAL A 49 -1.09 7.62 -3.00
C VAL A 49 -2.24 6.89 -2.32
N LEU A 50 -3.34 7.58 -2.04
CA LEU A 50 -4.53 6.97 -1.42
C LEU A 50 -5.14 5.92 -2.35
N ALA A 51 -5.29 6.23 -3.65
CA ALA A 51 -5.78 5.27 -4.63
C ALA A 51 -4.84 4.06 -4.76
N ALA A 52 -3.52 4.28 -4.78
CA ALA A 52 -2.53 3.20 -4.80
C ALA A 52 -2.58 2.33 -3.54
N ALA A 53 -2.76 2.94 -2.36
CA ALA A 53 -2.89 2.22 -1.10
C ALA A 53 -4.16 1.36 -1.04
N ILE A 54 -5.30 1.95 -1.41
CA ILE A 54 -6.58 1.23 -1.45
C ILE A 54 -6.53 0.11 -2.49
N GLY A 55 -6.09 0.41 -3.71
CA GLY A 55 -5.91 -0.57 -4.77
C GLY A 55 -4.96 -1.69 -4.36
N GLY A 56 -3.89 -1.36 -3.65
CA GLY A 56 -2.93 -2.31 -3.13
C GLY A 56 -3.50 -3.26 -2.09
N ILE A 57 -4.22 -2.73 -1.10
CA ILE A 57 -4.84 -3.56 -0.05
C ILE A 57 -5.91 -4.47 -0.65
N VAL A 58 -6.77 -3.91 -1.50
CA VAL A 58 -7.85 -4.66 -2.16
C VAL A 58 -7.27 -5.73 -3.09
N GLY A 59 -6.30 -5.39 -3.93
CA GLY A 59 -5.67 -6.35 -4.84
C GLY A 59 -4.90 -7.45 -4.13
N ALA A 60 -4.18 -7.10 -3.06
CA ALA A 60 -3.46 -8.09 -2.27
C ALA A 60 -4.41 -9.11 -1.64
N ARG A 61 -5.60 -8.68 -1.22
CA ARG A 61 -6.64 -9.58 -0.69
C ARG A 61 -7.28 -10.43 -1.79
N ILE A 62 -7.64 -9.82 -2.92
CA ILE A 62 -8.23 -10.53 -4.06
C ILE A 62 -7.31 -11.66 -4.53
N PHE A 63 -6.02 -11.37 -4.73
CA PHE A 63 -5.06 -12.39 -5.15
C PHE A 63 -4.83 -13.48 -4.10
N TYR A 64 -4.90 -13.14 -2.81
CA TYR A 64 -4.82 -14.15 -1.77
C TYR A 64 -6.01 -15.12 -1.83
N VAL A 65 -7.22 -14.60 -2.00
CA VAL A 65 -8.45 -15.40 -2.12
C VAL A 65 -8.42 -16.28 -3.36
N PHE A 66 -7.93 -15.76 -4.49
CA PHE A 66 -7.74 -16.57 -5.70
C PHE A 66 -6.68 -17.67 -5.51
N GLY A 67 -5.58 -17.37 -4.80
CA GLY A 67 -4.53 -18.36 -4.52
C GLY A 67 -4.97 -19.48 -3.58
N HIS A 68 -5.93 -19.20 -2.69
CA HIS A 68 -6.47 -20.16 -1.70
C HIS A 68 -7.94 -20.47 -1.99
N TRP A 69 -8.32 -20.54 -3.27
CA TRP A 69 -9.72 -20.66 -3.69
C TRP A 69 -10.47 -21.83 -3.03
N SER A 70 -9.78 -22.95 -2.80
CA SER A 70 -10.35 -24.12 -2.11
C SER A 70 -10.78 -23.80 -0.68
N GLU A 71 -10.06 -22.95 0.04
CA GLU A 71 -10.36 -22.55 1.42
C GLU A 71 -11.56 -21.60 1.50
N PHE A 72 -11.77 -20.78 0.47
CA PHE A 72 -12.86 -19.79 0.44
C PHE A 72 -14.13 -20.26 -0.30
N SER A 73 -14.06 -21.41 -0.97
CA SER A 73 -15.17 -21.97 -1.77
C SER A 73 -16.42 -22.32 -0.94
N SER A 74 -16.25 -22.61 0.35
CA SER A 74 -17.33 -22.96 1.28
C SER A 74 -17.97 -21.75 1.96
N SER A 75 -17.29 -20.60 2.02
CA SER A 75 -17.76 -19.39 2.71
C SER A 75 -17.16 -18.13 2.08
N TRP A 76 -17.82 -17.63 1.02
CA TRP A 76 -17.42 -16.40 0.33
C TRP A 76 -17.34 -15.17 1.24
N TRP A 77 -18.05 -15.18 2.37
CA TRP A 77 -18.04 -14.07 3.33
C TRP A 77 -16.72 -13.95 4.10
N GLU A 78 -15.93 -15.01 4.17
CA GLU A 78 -14.60 -14.99 4.80
C GLU A 78 -13.55 -14.26 3.95
N ALA A 79 -13.78 -14.18 2.63
CA ALA A 79 -12.93 -13.40 1.74
C ALA A 79 -12.90 -11.90 2.12
N PHE A 80 -14.01 -11.37 2.65
CA PHE A 80 -14.15 -9.96 3.07
C PHE A 80 -13.74 -9.67 4.52
N ARG A 81 -13.35 -10.69 5.29
CA ARG A 81 -12.89 -10.47 6.68
C ARG A 81 -11.48 -9.88 6.69
N PHE A 82 -11.40 -8.55 6.72
CA PHE A 82 -10.15 -7.80 6.86
C PHE A 82 -9.61 -7.75 8.30
N TRP A 83 -10.41 -8.14 9.30
CA TRP A 83 -10.06 -7.99 10.72
C TRP A 83 -8.95 -8.94 11.21
N ASN A 84 -8.79 -10.10 10.58
CA ASN A 84 -7.62 -10.96 10.76
C ASN A 84 -6.77 -10.79 9.52
N VAL A 85 -5.84 -9.81 9.54
CA VAL A 85 -4.93 -9.48 8.43
C VAL A 85 -3.89 -10.60 8.26
N GLN A 86 -4.37 -11.79 7.93
CA GLN A 86 -3.59 -12.94 7.51
C GLN A 86 -3.99 -13.20 6.06
N GLY A 87 -2.98 -13.27 5.19
CA GLY A 87 -3.18 -13.53 3.78
C GLY A 87 -3.35 -12.29 2.90
N LEU A 88 -2.22 -11.66 2.60
CA LEU A 88 -2.09 -10.62 1.58
C LEU A 88 -0.99 -11.05 0.61
N VAL A 89 -1.29 -11.07 -0.68
CA VAL A 89 -0.30 -11.40 -1.72
C VAL A 89 0.28 -10.10 -2.26
N PHE A 90 1.60 -9.93 -2.09
CA PHE A 90 2.32 -8.75 -2.54
C PHE A 90 2.07 -8.43 -4.02
N TYR A 91 2.12 -9.44 -4.90
CA TYR A 91 1.90 -9.27 -6.34
C TYR A 91 0.53 -8.68 -6.67
N GLY A 92 -0.52 -9.12 -5.98
CA GLY A 92 -1.86 -8.57 -6.17
C GLY A 92 -1.96 -7.12 -5.77
N GLY A 93 -1.29 -6.75 -4.67
CA GLY A 93 -1.23 -5.36 -4.23
C GLY A 93 -0.41 -4.47 -5.15
N LEU A 94 0.71 -4.97 -5.66
CA LEU A 94 1.53 -4.23 -6.61
C LEU A 94 0.75 -3.94 -7.91
N ILE A 95 0.13 -4.97 -8.49
CA ILE A 95 -0.61 -4.85 -9.75
C ILE A 95 -1.80 -3.88 -9.60
N MET A 96 -2.66 -4.11 -8.61
CA MET A 96 -3.86 -3.28 -8.43
C MET A 96 -3.55 -1.89 -7.90
N GLY A 97 -2.48 -1.73 -7.11
CA GLY A 97 -2.00 -0.42 -6.69
C GLY A 97 -1.52 0.43 -7.86
N ILE A 98 -0.75 -0.16 -8.79
CA ILE A 98 -0.32 0.51 -10.03
C ILE A 98 -1.53 0.85 -10.90
N ILE A 99 -2.47 -0.08 -11.08
CA ILE A 99 -3.69 0.17 -11.87
C ILE A 99 -4.47 1.35 -11.28
N ALA A 100 -4.70 1.36 -9.96
CA ALA A 100 -5.40 2.44 -9.29
C ALA A 100 -4.70 3.80 -9.46
N ALA A 101 -3.38 3.84 -9.34
CA ALA A 101 -2.61 5.05 -9.60
C ALA A 101 -2.74 5.52 -11.06
N VAL A 102 -2.62 4.61 -12.03
CA VAL A 102 -2.77 4.92 -13.47
C VAL A 102 -4.17 5.44 -13.79
N ILE A 103 -5.21 4.91 -13.15
CA ILE A 103 -6.58 5.41 -13.30
C ILE A 103 -6.65 6.87 -12.84
N VAL A 104 -6.10 7.21 -11.67
CA VAL A 104 -6.08 8.61 -11.19
C VAL A 104 -5.28 9.51 -12.13
N VAL A 105 -4.13 9.08 -12.61
CA VAL A 105 -3.32 9.81 -13.60
C VAL A 105 -4.12 10.14 -14.86
N LYS A 106 -4.88 9.16 -15.38
CA LYS A 106 -5.73 9.34 -16.57
C LYS A 106 -6.91 10.28 -16.30
N ILE A 107 -7.61 10.10 -15.19
CA ILE A 107 -8.76 10.95 -14.81
C ILE A 107 -8.32 12.41 -14.63
N ARG A 108 -7.17 12.62 -13.98
CA ARG A 108 -6.59 13.94 -13.70
C ARG A 108 -5.78 14.50 -14.88
N LYS A 109 -5.71 13.79 -16.02
CA LYS A 109 -4.97 14.17 -17.23
C LYS A 109 -3.50 14.55 -16.95
N LEU A 110 -2.87 13.83 -16.02
CA LEU A 110 -1.47 14.07 -15.64
C LEU A 110 -0.53 13.36 -16.62
N SER A 111 0.69 13.87 -16.74
CA SER A 111 1.75 13.16 -17.47
C SER A 111 2.17 11.92 -16.68
N ILE A 112 1.99 10.74 -17.28
CA ILE A 112 2.41 9.46 -16.69
C ILE A 112 3.91 9.49 -16.36
N GLY A 113 4.74 10.05 -17.25
CA GLY A 113 6.19 10.14 -17.03
C GLY A 113 6.54 10.90 -15.75
N VAL A 114 5.91 12.06 -15.52
CA VAL A 114 6.18 12.87 -14.32
C VAL A 114 5.78 12.14 -13.03
N VAL A 115 4.67 11.39 -13.07
CA VAL A 115 4.22 10.59 -11.92
C VAL A 115 5.15 9.39 -11.69
N LEU A 116 5.58 8.71 -12.75
CA LEU A 116 6.56 7.61 -12.65
C LEU A 116 7.92 8.10 -12.11
N ASP A 117 8.40 9.25 -12.58
CA ASP A 117 9.64 9.85 -12.10
C ASP A 117 9.58 10.16 -10.60
N SER A 118 8.42 10.62 -10.10
CA SER A 118 8.21 10.81 -8.67
C SER A 118 8.30 9.50 -7.89
N GLY A 119 7.80 8.40 -8.49
CA GLY A 119 7.91 7.05 -7.96
C GLY A 119 9.33 6.52 -7.92
N GLY A 120 10.21 6.97 -8.84
CA GLY A 120 11.60 6.53 -8.93
C GLY A 120 12.39 6.72 -7.63
N LEU A 121 12.14 7.78 -6.87
CA LEU A 121 12.74 7.98 -5.54
C LEU A 121 11.81 7.56 -4.39
N ALA A 122 10.50 7.77 -4.53
CA ALA A 122 9.55 7.48 -3.46
C ALA A 122 9.42 5.98 -3.16
N VAL A 123 9.39 5.13 -4.20
CA VAL A 123 9.17 3.69 -4.05
C VAL A 123 10.35 2.99 -3.36
N PRO A 124 11.63 3.21 -3.73
CA PRO A 124 12.75 2.59 -3.02
C PRO A 124 12.83 2.98 -1.54
N LEU A 125 12.57 4.24 -1.21
CA LEU A 125 12.56 4.72 0.18
C LEU A 125 11.41 4.11 0.98
N ALA A 126 10.20 4.09 0.42
CA ALA A 126 9.06 3.41 1.04
C ALA A 126 9.35 1.91 1.25
N LEU A 127 9.95 1.25 0.25
CA LEU A 127 10.32 -0.16 0.35
C LEU A 127 11.38 -0.41 1.43
N ALA A 128 12.39 0.46 1.56
CA ALA A 128 13.38 0.37 2.62
C ALA A 128 12.72 0.42 4.01
N VAL A 129 11.78 1.35 4.22
CA VAL A 129 11.00 1.45 5.46
C VAL A 129 10.15 0.19 5.69
N ALA A 130 9.45 -0.29 4.66
CA ALA A 130 8.65 -1.51 4.75
C ALA A 130 9.51 -2.74 5.09
N ARG A 131 10.74 -2.82 4.58
CA ARG A 131 11.69 -3.89 4.88
C ARG A 131 12.15 -3.92 6.34
N VAL A 132 12.24 -2.76 7.00
CA VAL A 132 12.44 -2.72 8.46
C VAL A 132 11.26 -3.37 9.17
N GLY A 133 10.03 -3.11 8.72
CA GLY A 133 8.83 -3.79 9.21
C GLY A 133 8.87 -5.30 9.05
N CYS A 134 9.27 -5.79 7.86
CA CYS A 134 9.48 -7.23 7.62
C CYS A 134 10.51 -7.82 8.59
N PHE A 135 11.68 -7.20 8.74
CA PHE A 135 12.74 -7.67 9.63
C PHE A 135 12.30 -7.75 11.10
N LEU A 136 11.52 -6.77 11.55
CA LEU A 136 10.97 -6.76 12.91
C LEU A 136 9.86 -7.80 13.10
N ASN A 137 9.12 -8.12 12.04
CA ASN A 137 8.11 -9.18 12.09
C ASN A 137 8.73 -10.58 12.26
N GLY A 138 9.96 -10.78 11.80
CA GLY A 138 10.68 -12.06 11.83
C GLY A 138 10.58 -12.76 10.49
#